data_AF-A5G6T2-F1
#
_entry.id   AF-A5G6T2-F1
#
_cell.length_a   1.000
_cell.length_b   1.000
_cell.length_c   1.000
_cell.angle_alpha   90.00
_cell.angle_beta   90.00
_cell.angle_gamma   90.00
#
_symmetry.space_group_name_H-M   'P 1'
#
loop_
_entity.id
_entity.type
_entity.pdbx_description
1 polymer ?
#
loop_
_entity_poly.entity_id
_entity_poly.type
_entity_poly.pdbx_seq_one_letter_code
_entity_poly.pdbx_strand_id
1 'polypeptide(L)'
;MSNGSERLRITDINPFLKGSLSLTNITDLVQFLAASYKSGMIHLTKHPEGVEGKIFFLAGALVNVTTDTYSGLEGLADILNWDHGEFQFNPDVTAFEKNIGLSVQHAIIEAAVLHDQRITNVENNAKTNTTIDVKPGERSTEMETNQRDSTTVLNDLLMIPGIDAVVVIGRDGFVIESAGNSSRVNIDELGASLAHAINATEEMGSELKVNLFQDMFIEYGKAVIMCRPVGDAIAAVIAPDASKLGIIRHKTKKYFEELVLLF
;
A
#
# COMPACT_ATOMS: atom_id res chain seq x y z
N MET A 1 44.15 4.28 23.78
CA MET A 1 44.58 4.32 22.35
C MET A 1 44.49 2.90 21.84
N SER A 2 43.71 2.50 20.84
CA SER A 2 42.87 3.19 19.88
C SER A 2 41.71 2.24 19.54
N ASN A 3 40.48 2.75 19.57
CA ASN A 3 39.29 2.08 19.07
C ASN A 3 39.38 2.05 17.53
N GLY A 4 39.59 0.87 16.95
CA GLY A 4 39.48 0.65 15.52
C GLY A 4 38.08 0.14 15.20
N SER A 5 37.14 1.06 14.97
CA SER A 5 35.83 0.74 14.40
C SER A 5 36.03 0.26 12.98
N GLU A 6 36.08 -1.06 12.81
CA GLU A 6 36.17 -1.74 11.52
C GLU A 6 34.83 -1.54 10.78
N ARG A 7 34.77 -0.49 9.96
CA ARG A 7 33.68 -0.32 8.98
C ARG A 7 33.79 -1.47 7.98
N LEU A 8 32.91 -2.46 8.12
CA LEU A 8 32.69 -3.50 7.12
C LEU A 8 32.52 -2.84 5.74
N ARG A 9 33.49 -3.09 4.86
CA ARG A 9 33.46 -2.63 3.47
C ARG A 9 32.45 -3.49 2.71
N ILE A 10 31.55 -2.84 1.98
CA ILE A 10 30.44 -3.42 1.19
C ILE A 10 30.93 -4.30 0.01
N THR A 11 32.22 -4.59 -0.10
CA THR A 11 32.84 -5.04 -1.37
C THR A 11 32.88 -6.55 -1.60
N ASP A 12 32.46 -7.39 -0.64
CA ASP A 12 32.55 -8.86 -0.78
C ASP A 12 31.19 -9.58 -0.73
N ILE A 13 30.08 -8.88 -1.00
CA ILE A 13 28.79 -9.52 -1.23
C ILE A 13 28.67 -9.77 -2.73
N ASN A 14 28.81 -11.02 -3.17
CA ASN A 14 28.55 -11.38 -4.55
C ASN A 14 27.05 -11.20 -4.80
N PRO A 15 26.62 -10.23 -5.63
CA PRO A 15 25.21 -9.90 -5.71
C PRO A 15 24.40 -11.03 -6.33
N PHE A 16 23.29 -11.36 -5.69
CA PHE A 16 22.38 -12.41 -6.15
C PHE A 16 21.70 -12.03 -7.47
N LEU A 17 21.50 -10.73 -7.72
CA LEU A 17 20.91 -10.19 -8.94
C LEU A 17 21.55 -8.83 -9.26
N LYS A 18 22.02 -8.65 -10.50
CA LYS A 18 22.55 -7.37 -11.01
C LYS A 18 22.17 -7.18 -12.48
N GLY A 19 22.05 -5.95 -12.92
CA GLY A 19 21.69 -5.64 -14.31
C GLY A 19 21.71 -4.16 -14.63
N SER A 20 21.30 -3.83 -15.85
CA SER A 20 21.18 -2.46 -16.34
C SER A 20 19.72 -2.05 -16.48
N LEU A 21 19.42 -0.81 -16.13
CA LEU A 21 18.10 -0.19 -16.31
C LEU A 21 17.74 0.03 -17.79
N SER A 22 18.69 -0.11 -18.71
CA SER A 22 18.40 -0.12 -20.15
C SER A 22 17.74 -1.42 -20.63
N LEU A 23 17.71 -2.47 -19.80
CA LEU A 23 17.12 -3.78 -20.12
C LEU A 23 15.81 -4.06 -19.36
N THR A 24 15.51 -3.30 -18.32
CA THR A 24 14.32 -3.45 -17.46
C THR A 24 14.07 -2.14 -16.71
N ASN A 25 12.85 -1.87 -16.29
CA ASN A 25 12.54 -0.68 -15.49
C ASN A 25 12.53 -1.01 -13.99
N ILE A 26 12.59 0.03 -13.14
CA ILE A 26 12.63 -0.15 -11.68
C ILE A 26 11.29 -0.69 -11.16
N THR A 27 10.17 -0.32 -11.77
CA THR A 27 8.84 -0.81 -11.38
C THR A 27 8.78 -2.33 -11.41
N ASP A 28 9.17 -2.95 -12.53
CA ASP A 28 9.18 -4.39 -12.72
C ASP A 28 10.13 -5.07 -11.72
N LEU A 29 11.31 -4.48 -11.48
CA LEU A 29 12.28 -5.00 -10.53
C LEU A 29 11.74 -4.99 -9.09
N VAL A 30 11.12 -3.88 -8.70
CA VAL A 30 10.50 -3.71 -7.38
C VAL A 30 9.34 -4.69 -7.21
N GLN A 31 8.47 -4.84 -8.21
CA GLN A 31 7.36 -5.78 -8.20
C GLN A 31 7.84 -7.24 -8.16
N PHE A 32 8.85 -7.60 -8.94
CA PHE A 32 9.43 -8.93 -8.96
C PHE A 32 10.00 -9.34 -7.60
N LEU A 33 10.78 -8.45 -6.97
CA LEU A 33 11.39 -8.71 -5.66
C LEU A 33 10.34 -8.78 -4.54
N ALA A 34 9.30 -7.95 -4.63
CA ALA A 34 8.15 -7.99 -3.73
C ALA A 34 7.40 -9.34 -3.84
N ALA A 35 7.02 -9.74 -5.05
CA ALA A 35 6.31 -11.00 -5.31
C ALA A 35 7.15 -12.24 -4.95
N SER A 36 8.48 -12.11 -4.97
CA SER A 36 9.41 -13.17 -4.58
C SER A 36 9.70 -13.22 -3.07
N TYR A 37 9.00 -12.40 -2.25
CA TYR A 37 9.18 -12.27 -0.80
C TYR A 37 10.63 -12.03 -0.37
N LYS A 38 11.42 -11.32 -1.19
CA LYS A 38 12.83 -11.09 -0.89
C LYS A 38 13.00 -10.03 0.21
N SER A 39 13.99 -10.26 1.07
CA SER A 39 14.53 -9.27 2.01
C SER A 39 15.91 -8.86 1.52
N GLY A 40 16.23 -7.58 1.63
CA GLY A 40 17.51 -7.05 1.17
C GLY A 40 17.41 -5.62 0.66
N MET A 41 18.48 -5.15 0.02
CA MET A 41 18.56 -3.80 -0.53
C MET A 41 18.88 -3.86 -2.01
N ILE A 42 18.09 -3.16 -2.83
CA ILE A 42 18.49 -2.77 -4.18
C ILE A 42 19.32 -1.50 -4.07
N HIS A 43 20.54 -1.55 -4.57
CA HIS A 43 21.37 -0.40 -4.84
C HIS A 43 21.24 -0.01 -6.31
N LEU A 44 20.99 1.27 -6.58
CA LEU A 44 20.79 1.83 -7.91
C LEU A 44 21.79 2.95 -8.13
N THR A 45 22.33 3.02 -9.35
CA THR A 45 23.21 4.11 -9.78
C THR A 45 22.69 4.66 -11.11
N LYS A 46 22.23 5.90 -11.11
CA LYS A 46 21.72 6.58 -12.31
C LYS A 46 22.87 7.02 -13.21
N HIS A 47 22.72 6.88 -14.53
CA HIS A 47 23.67 7.42 -15.50
C HIS A 47 23.08 8.56 -16.32
N PRO A 48 23.88 9.58 -16.72
CA PRO A 48 25.33 9.72 -16.49
C PRO A 48 25.71 10.39 -15.17
N GLU A 49 24.73 10.90 -14.42
CA GLU A 49 24.91 11.79 -13.26
C GLU A 49 25.58 11.10 -12.05
N GLY A 50 25.50 9.77 -11.96
CA GLY A 50 26.08 9.00 -10.86
C GLY A 50 25.29 9.07 -9.55
N VAL A 51 24.05 9.57 -9.59
CA VAL A 51 23.17 9.68 -8.42
C VAL A 51 22.86 8.29 -7.86
N GLU A 52 22.97 8.14 -6.55
CA GLU A 52 22.67 6.87 -5.87
C GLU A 52 21.21 6.79 -5.40
N GLY A 53 20.64 5.60 -5.52
CA GLY A 53 19.33 5.23 -4.99
C GLY A 53 19.43 3.93 -4.20
N LYS A 54 18.67 3.83 -3.10
CA LYS A 54 18.58 2.63 -2.26
C LYS A 54 17.13 2.34 -1.96
N ILE A 55 16.72 1.11 -2.24
CA ILE A 55 15.39 0.58 -1.97
C ILE A 55 15.54 -0.66 -1.09
N PHE A 56 14.91 -0.68 0.07
CA PHE A 56 15.02 -1.77 1.03
C PHE A 56 13.72 -2.54 1.13
N PHE A 57 13.87 -3.87 1.13
CA PHE A 57 12.79 -4.83 1.27
C PHE A 57 12.96 -5.65 2.55
N LEU A 58 11.82 -5.96 3.17
CA LEU A 58 11.73 -6.92 4.25
C LEU A 58 10.56 -7.86 3.97
N ALA A 59 10.86 -9.14 3.70
CA ALA A 59 9.88 -10.17 3.36
C ALA A 59 8.91 -9.74 2.23
N GLY A 60 9.44 -9.09 1.18
CA GLY A 60 8.65 -8.58 0.06
C GLY A 60 8.01 -7.21 0.28
N ALA A 61 7.98 -6.69 1.51
CA ALA A 61 7.48 -5.34 1.80
C ALA A 61 8.56 -4.29 1.50
N LEU A 62 8.17 -3.21 0.81
CA LEU A 62 9.01 -2.03 0.61
C LEU A 62 9.03 -1.20 1.90
N VAL A 63 10.17 -1.16 2.60
CA VAL A 63 10.25 -0.55 3.93
C VAL A 63 10.96 0.81 3.93
N ASN A 64 11.89 1.00 2.99
CA ASN A 64 12.67 2.23 2.93
C ASN A 64 13.10 2.55 1.51
N VAL A 65 12.97 3.82 1.12
CA VAL A 65 13.56 4.36 -0.11
C VAL A 65 14.33 5.63 0.22
N THR A 66 15.53 5.75 -0.32
CA THR A 66 16.37 6.94 -0.21
C THR A 66 17.17 7.17 -1.49
N THR A 67 17.24 8.41 -1.94
CA THR A 67 18.24 8.90 -2.89
C THR A 67 19.16 9.88 -2.19
N ASP A 68 20.08 10.50 -2.93
CA ASP A 68 20.92 11.58 -2.41
C ASP A 68 20.12 12.82 -1.97
N THR A 69 18.90 13.01 -2.52
CA THR A 69 18.10 14.24 -2.33
C THR A 69 16.75 13.98 -1.67
N TYR A 70 16.15 12.80 -1.88
CA TYR A 70 14.78 12.48 -1.47
C TYR A 70 14.74 11.21 -0.64
N SER A 71 13.68 11.06 0.14
CA SER A 71 13.43 9.88 0.98
C SER A 71 11.96 9.52 0.96
N GLY A 72 11.62 8.27 1.26
CA GLY A 72 10.23 7.83 1.28
C GLY A 72 9.63 7.85 -0.11
N LEU A 73 8.36 8.25 -0.21
CA LEU A 73 7.60 8.17 -1.44
C LEU A 73 8.15 9.11 -2.52
N GLU A 74 8.69 10.25 -2.13
CA GLU A 74 9.35 11.21 -3.03
C GLU A 74 10.63 10.62 -3.64
N GLY A 75 11.37 9.84 -2.85
CA GLY A 75 12.53 9.10 -3.35
C GLY A 75 12.13 7.98 -4.32
N LEU A 76 11.01 7.31 -4.05
CA LEU A 76 10.47 6.30 -4.95
C LEU A 76 10.02 6.93 -6.28
N ALA A 77 9.28 8.04 -6.23
CA ALA A 77 8.85 8.80 -7.39
C ALA A 77 10.03 9.24 -8.27
N ASP A 78 11.13 9.68 -7.67
CA ASP A 78 12.34 10.03 -8.41
C ASP A 78 12.95 8.80 -9.11
N ILE A 79 13.16 7.71 -8.36
CA ILE A 79 13.83 6.51 -8.87
C ILE A 79 13.03 5.80 -9.97
N LEU A 80 11.69 5.73 -9.86
CA LEU A 80 10.85 5.02 -10.85
C LEU A 80 10.97 5.57 -12.27
N ASN A 81 11.46 6.81 -12.42
CA ASN A 81 11.67 7.47 -13.70
C ASN A 81 13.12 7.34 -14.23
N TRP A 82 13.97 6.53 -13.60
CA TRP A 82 15.35 6.35 -14.07
C TRP A 82 15.40 5.33 -15.22
N ASP A 83 15.53 5.83 -16.45
CA ASP A 83 15.60 4.98 -17.65
C ASP A 83 17.01 4.43 -17.94
N HIS A 84 18.05 4.99 -17.29
CA HIS A 84 19.45 4.66 -17.53
C HIS A 84 20.21 4.52 -16.22
N GLY A 85 20.93 3.42 -16.06
CA GLY A 85 21.69 3.13 -14.86
C GLY A 85 21.98 1.66 -14.66
N GLU A 86 22.51 1.34 -13.49
CA GLU A 86 22.79 -0.01 -13.04
C GLU A 86 22.08 -0.29 -11.72
N PHE A 87 21.77 -1.57 -11.48
CA PHE A 87 21.19 -2.02 -10.22
C PHE A 87 21.88 -3.27 -9.68
N GLN A 88 21.88 -3.40 -8.36
CA GLN A 88 22.43 -4.54 -7.65
C GLN A 88 21.55 -4.87 -6.43
N PHE A 89 21.12 -6.12 -6.30
CA PHE A 89 20.39 -6.60 -5.13
C PHE A 89 21.30 -7.33 -4.14
N ASN A 90 21.23 -6.92 -2.88
CA ASN A 90 22.03 -7.43 -1.76
C ASN A 90 21.09 -7.98 -0.66
N PRO A 91 20.96 -9.32 -0.50
CA PRO A 91 19.97 -9.93 0.40
C PRO A 91 20.24 -9.70 1.90
N ASP A 92 21.50 -9.50 2.29
CA ASP A 92 21.90 -9.43 3.70
C ASP A 92 21.89 -8.00 4.28
N VAL A 93 21.24 -7.07 3.58
CA VAL A 93 21.22 -5.64 3.95
C VAL A 93 19.80 -5.20 4.27
N THR A 94 19.57 -4.83 5.52
CA THR A 94 18.27 -4.33 6.02
C THR A 94 18.36 -2.86 6.44
N ALA A 95 17.28 -2.10 6.25
CA ALA A 95 17.18 -0.73 6.74
C ALA A 95 16.91 -0.70 8.26
N PHE A 96 17.53 0.27 8.95
CA PHE A 96 17.24 0.56 10.36
C PHE A 96 16.00 1.45 10.53
N GLU A 97 15.61 2.18 9.49
CA GLU A 97 14.49 3.13 9.50
C GLU A 97 13.45 2.75 8.45
N LYS A 98 12.17 2.95 8.77
CA LYS A 98 11.05 2.76 7.84
C LYS A 98 10.50 4.11 7.42
N ASN A 99 10.46 4.37 6.12
CA ASN A 99 9.93 5.62 5.55
C ASN A 99 8.89 5.38 4.43
N ILE A 100 8.54 4.12 4.20
CA ILE A 100 7.40 3.71 3.38
C ILE A 100 6.45 2.93 4.28
N GLY A 101 5.21 3.41 4.37
CA GLY A 101 4.13 2.78 5.15
C GLY A 101 3.05 2.13 4.30
N LEU A 102 3.26 2.04 2.99
CA LEU A 102 2.29 1.60 2.00
C LEU A 102 2.67 0.24 1.42
N SER A 103 1.69 -0.46 0.84
CA SER A 103 1.96 -1.64 0.01
C SER A 103 2.82 -1.26 -1.19
N VAL A 104 3.55 -2.22 -1.75
CA VAL A 104 4.44 -1.95 -2.91
C VAL A 104 3.66 -1.37 -4.09
N GLN A 105 2.47 -1.91 -4.38
CA GLN A 105 1.61 -1.41 -5.45
C GLN A 105 1.09 0.01 -5.15
N HIS A 106 0.61 0.26 -3.92
CA HIS A 106 0.14 1.59 -3.53
C HIS A 106 1.27 2.61 -3.57
N ALA A 107 2.46 2.26 -3.09
CA ALA A 107 3.63 3.12 -3.16
C ALA A 107 4.02 3.44 -4.61
N ILE A 108 3.95 2.47 -5.53
CA ILE A 108 4.21 2.70 -6.96
C ILE A 108 3.17 3.65 -7.56
N ILE A 109 1.88 3.43 -7.29
CA ILE A 109 0.78 4.26 -7.81
C ILE A 109 0.90 5.69 -7.26
N GLU A 110 1.07 5.84 -5.95
CA GLU A 110 1.16 7.15 -5.31
C GLU A 110 2.44 7.89 -5.75
N ALA A 111 3.56 7.19 -5.93
CA ALA A 111 4.78 7.75 -6.50
C ALA A 111 4.59 8.23 -7.95
N ALA A 112 3.84 7.48 -8.77
CA ALA A 112 3.51 7.88 -10.15
C ALA A 112 2.63 9.14 -10.18
N VAL A 113 1.64 9.23 -9.28
CA VAL A 113 0.78 10.42 -9.13
C VAL A 113 1.60 11.63 -8.67
N LEU A 114 2.45 11.45 -7.66
CA LEU A 114 3.30 12.51 -7.10
C LEU A 114 4.24 13.10 -8.17
N HIS A 115 4.72 12.26 -9.08
CA HIS A 115 5.50 12.70 -10.23
C HIS A 115 4.68 13.51 -11.25
N ASP A 116 3.49 13.05 -11.62
CA ASP A 116 2.62 13.75 -12.58
C ASP A 116 2.26 15.16 -12.08
N GLN A 117 1.96 15.30 -10.78
CA GLN A 117 1.72 16.59 -10.13
C GLN A 117 2.95 17.53 -10.19
N ARG A 118 4.16 16.98 -10.17
CA ARG A 118 5.39 17.76 -10.24
C ARG A 118 5.63 18.28 -11.66
N ILE A 119 5.33 17.49 -12.69
CA ILE A 119 5.39 17.94 -14.09
C ILE A 119 4.38 19.07 -14.32
N THR A 120 3.12 18.89 -13.89
CA THR A 120 2.08 19.93 -14.08
C THR A 120 2.39 21.22 -13.35
N ASN A 121 2.95 21.16 -12.14
CA ASN A 121 3.30 22.36 -11.36
C ASN A 121 4.51 23.13 -11.93
N VAL A 122 5.43 22.46 -12.63
CA VAL A 122 6.55 23.11 -13.33
C VAL A 122 6.07 23.75 -14.65
N GLU A 123 5.19 23.07 -15.40
CA GLU A 123 4.61 23.62 -16.64
C GLU A 123 3.68 24.81 -16.41
N ASN A 124 2.93 24.81 -15.30
CA ASN A 124 2.05 25.91 -14.93
C ASN A 124 2.86 27.15 -14.48
N ASN A 125 3.98 26.97 -13.76
CA ASN A 125 4.87 28.07 -13.38
C ASN A 125 5.63 28.68 -14.57
N ALA A 126 5.91 27.89 -15.62
CA ALA A 126 6.56 28.40 -16.83
C ALA A 126 5.66 29.32 -17.68
N LYS A 127 4.34 29.25 -17.51
CA LYS A 127 3.35 30.04 -18.27
C LYS A 127 2.90 31.35 -17.57
N THR A 128 3.30 31.59 -16.32
CA THR A 128 2.79 32.74 -15.52
C THR A 128 3.63 34.04 -15.65
N ASN A 129 4.71 34.06 -16.44
CA ASN A 129 5.51 35.28 -16.64
C ASN A 129 5.17 36.07 -17.92
N THR A 130 3.87 36.29 -18.20
CA THR A 130 3.47 37.41 -19.08
C THR A 130 2.24 38.12 -18.52
N THR A 131 2.40 39.43 -18.45
CA THR A 131 1.63 40.44 -17.73
C THR A 131 0.22 40.69 -18.31
N ILE A 132 -0.77 40.93 -17.43
CA ILE A 132 -1.70 42.10 -17.38
C ILE A 132 -3.08 41.74 -16.77
N ASP A 133 -3.34 42.37 -15.62
CA ASP A 133 -4.59 42.94 -15.05
C ASP A 133 -5.99 42.51 -15.56
N VAL A 134 -6.89 42.12 -14.64
CA VAL A 134 -7.98 42.95 -14.05
C VAL A 134 -9.06 42.08 -13.36
N LYS A 135 -9.21 42.35 -12.05
CA LYS A 135 -10.35 42.27 -11.10
C LYS A 135 -10.93 40.93 -10.56
N PRO A 136 -11.20 40.87 -9.22
CA PRO A 136 -11.92 39.79 -8.56
C PRO A 136 -13.44 40.02 -8.65
N GLY A 137 -14.18 38.98 -9.05
CA GLY A 137 -15.62 39.02 -9.19
C GLY A 137 -16.23 37.61 -9.11
N GLU A 138 -16.81 37.33 -7.95
CA GLU A 138 -18.03 36.55 -7.76
C GLU A 138 -17.98 35.01 -7.91
N ARG A 139 -17.86 34.38 -6.72
CA ARG A 139 -18.78 33.36 -6.20
C ARG A 139 -19.28 32.31 -7.20
N SER A 140 -18.68 31.12 -7.10
CA SER A 140 -19.42 29.87 -7.20
C SER A 140 -19.24 29.15 -5.88
N THR A 141 -20.23 29.26 -5.00
CA THR A 141 -20.49 28.25 -3.97
C THR A 141 -20.85 26.97 -4.71
N GLU A 142 -19.85 26.20 -5.11
CA GLU A 142 -20.06 24.83 -5.53
C GLU A 142 -20.30 24.01 -4.28
N MET A 143 -21.47 23.37 -4.27
CA MET A 143 -21.99 22.55 -3.19
C MET A 143 -20.95 21.49 -2.82
N GLU A 144 -20.50 21.49 -1.57
CA GLU A 144 -19.89 20.31 -0.94
C GLU A 144 -20.87 19.15 -1.07
N THR A 145 -20.67 18.34 -2.10
CA THR A 145 -21.23 17.01 -2.10
C THR A 145 -20.41 16.28 -1.05
N ASN A 146 -20.98 16.13 0.15
CA ASN A 146 -20.36 15.46 1.29
C ASN A 146 -20.16 13.97 0.93
N GLN A 147 -19.16 13.68 0.11
CA GLN A 147 -18.81 12.35 -0.31
C GLN A 147 -18.00 11.75 0.82
N ARG A 148 -18.68 10.94 1.65
CA ARG A 148 -18.03 10.17 2.72
C ARG A 148 -16.91 9.32 2.12
N ASP A 149 -15.70 9.47 2.65
CA ASP A 149 -14.55 8.64 2.31
C ASP A 149 -14.56 7.29 3.07
N SER A 150 -13.73 6.34 2.61
CA SER A 150 -13.64 4.99 3.19
C SER A 150 -13.17 5.02 4.64
N THR A 151 -12.25 5.93 4.98
CA THR A 151 -11.73 6.12 6.34
C THR A 151 -12.85 6.50 7.32
N THR A 152 -13.78 7.36 6.92
CA THR A 152 -14.94 7.73 7.72
C THR A 152 -15.85 6.53 7.96
N VAL A 153 -16.08 5.71 6.93
CA VAL A 153 -16.92 4.50 7.02
C VAL A 153 -16.27 3.45 7.94
N LEU A 154 -14.95 3.25 7.86
CA LEU A 154 -14.19 2.34 8.73
C LEU A 154 -14.23 2.78 10.19
N ASN A 155 -14.08 4.07 10.46
CA ASN A 155 -14.17 4.62 11.82
C ASN A 155 -15.59 4.49 12.40
N ASP A 156 -16.62 4.67 11.58
CA ASP A 156 -18.01 4.43 12.00
C ASP A 156 -18.27 2.94 12.32
N LEU A 157 -17.69 2.03 11.53
CA LEU A 157 -17.75 0.59 11.80
C LEU A 157 -17.12 0.27 13.15
N LEU A 158 -15.96 0.84 13.50
CA LEU A 158 -15.34 0.65 14.82
C LEU A 158 -16.21 1.09 16.00
N MET A 159 -17.10 2.06 15.80
CA MET A 159 -18.01 2.51 16.85
C MET A 159 -19.12 1.50 17.16
N ILE A 160 -19.30 0.46 16.33
CA ILE A 160 -20.27 -0.62 16.60
C ILE A 160 -19.77 -1.46 17.79
N PRO A 161 -20.59 -1.64 18.84
CA PRO A 161 -20.18 -2.40 20.01
C PRO A 161 -19.78 -3.84 19.67
N GLY A 162 -18.54 -4.20 19.98
CA GLY A 162 -17.99 -5.54 19.76
C GLY A 162 -16.99 -5.64 18.61
N ILE A 163 -16.84 -4.60 17.79
CA ILE A 163 -15.80 -4.53 16.77
C ILE A 163 -14.50 -4.01 17.41
N ASP A 164 -13.38 -4.70 17.19
CA ASP A 164 -12.04 -4.31 17.68
C ASP A 164 -11.16 -3.83 16.52
N ALA A 165 -11.37 -4.36 15.31
CA ALA A 165 -10.69 -3.92 14.11
C ALA A 165 -11.56 -4.11 12.86
N VAL A 166 -11.33 -3.25 11.87
CA VAL A 166 -11.91 -3.30 10.53
C VAL A 166 -10.76 -3.26 9.54
N VAL A 167 -10.81 -4.11 8.52
CA VAL A 167 -9.75 -4.24 7.52
C VAL A 167 -10.39 -4.34 6.14
N VAL A 168 -9.93 -3.55 5.19
CA VAL A 168 -10.24 -3.69 3.76
C VAL A 168 -9.02 -4.32 3.11
N ILE A 169 -9.25 -5.37 2.32
CA ILE A 169 -8.23 -6.26 1.79
C ILE A 169 -8.47 -6.41 0.28
N GLY A 170 -7.44 -6.28 -0.55
CA GLY A 170 -7.52 -6.58 -1.97
C GLY A 170 -7.74 -8.06 -2.24
N ARG A 171 -8.21 -8.42 -3.44
CA ARG A 171 -8.38 -9.83 -3.83
C ARG A 171 -7.08 -10.63 -3.87
N ASP A 172 -5.94 -9.94 -3.88
CA ASP A 172 -4.60 -10.50 -3.82
C ASP A 172 -4.08 -10.67 -2.37
N GLY A 173 -4.85 -10.27 -1.36
CA GLY A 173 -4.51 -10.47 0.05
C GLY A 173 -3.79 -9.31 0.72
N PHE A 174 -3.52 -8.21 0.00
CA PHE A 174 -2.94 -7.02 0.63
C PHE A 174 -3.99 -6.23 1.39
N VAL A 175 -3.62 -5.74 2.59
CA VAL A 175 -4.45 -4.79 3.32
C VAL A 175 -4.41 -3.43 2.62
N ILE A 176 -5.59 -2.96 2.19
CA ILE A 176 -5.78 -1.66 1.55
C ILE A 176 -5.92 -0.57 2.61
N GLU A 177 -6.77 -0.81 3.60
CA GLU A 177 -7.05 0.13 4.68
C GLU A 177 -7.41 -0.64 5.95
N SER A 178 -7.07 -0.09 7.11
CA SER A 178 -7.50 -0.68 8.38
C SER A 178 -7.76 0.38 9.42
N ALA A 179 -8.66 0.06 10.35
CA ALA A 179 -8.96 0.90 11.50
C ALA A 179 -9.08 0.01 12.74
N GLY A 180 -8.72 0.54 13.91
CA GLY A 180 -8.88 -0.12 15.20
C GLY A 180 -7.57 -0.65 15.76
N ASN A 181 -7.66 -1.58 16.71
CA ASN A 181 -6.48 -2.05 17.43
C ASN A 181 -5.77 -3.19 16.70
N SER A 182 -4.80 -2.85 15.83
CA SER A 182 -3.98 -3.81 15.10
C SER A 182 -2.91 -4.51 15.94
N SER A 183 -2.66 -4.09 17.19
CA SER A 183 -1.56 -4.63 18.01
C SER A 183 -1.74 -6.10 18.43
N ARG A 184 -2.96 -6.64 18.34
CA ARG A 184 -3.26 -8.04 18.70
C ARG A 184 -3.34 -8.98 17.50
N VAL A 185 -3.41 -8.45 16.29
CA VAL A 185 -3.72 -9.23 15.07
C VAL A 185 -2.73 -8.84 13.98
N ASN A 186 -2.04 -9.83 13.43
CA ASN A 186 -1.25 -9.64 12.23
C ASN A 186 -2.20 -9.46 11.03
N ILE A 187 -2.60 -8.22 10.76
CA ILE A 187 -3.62 -7.89 9.74
C ILE A 187 -3.17 -8.27 8.33
N ASP A 188 -1.87 -8.31 8.05
CA ASP A 188 -1.33 -8.68 6.74
C ASP A 188 -1.51 -10.18 6.48
N GLU A 189 -1.18 -11.02 7.46
CA GLU A 189 -1.38 -12.47 7.40
C GLU A 189 -2.86 -12.84 7.40
N LEU A 190 -3.67 -12.11 8.17
CA LEU A 190 -5.11 -12.22 8.14
C LEU A 190 -5.65 -11.86 6.75
N GLY A 191 -5.17 -10.76 6.15
CA GLY A 191 -5.56 -10.30 4.82
C GLY A 191 -5.32 -11.36 3.76
N ALA A 192 -4.10 -11.90 3.69
CA ALA A 192 -3.75 -12.96 2.75
C ALA A 192 -4.63 -14.21 2.93
N SER A 193 -4.84 -14.64 4.18
CA SER A 193 -5.67 -15.80 4.49
C SER A 193 -7.12 -15.61 4.08
N LEU A 194 -7.69 -14.43 4.33
CA LEU A 194 -9.07 -14.10 4.00
C LEU A 194 -9.29 -13.97 2.50
N ALA A 195 -8.36 -13.36 1.76
CA ALA A 195 -8.45 -13.27 0.30
C ALA A 195 -8.47 -14.66 -0.35
N HIS A 196 -7.57 -15.55 0.06
CA HIS A 196 -7.58 -16.94 -0.42
C HIS A 196 -8.88 -17.65 -0.08
N ALA A 197 -9.39 -17.53 1.15
CA ALA A 197 -10.62 -18.19 1.58
C ALA A 197 -11.85 -17.71 0.79
N ILE A 198 -11.96 -16.40 0.56
CA ILE A 198 -13.09 -15.83 -0.20
C ILE A 198 -13.00 -16.18 -1.67
N ASN A 199 -11.83 -16.08 -2.31
CA ASN A 199 -11.67 -16.43 -3.71
C ASN A 199 -12.05 -17.90 -3.96
N ALA A 200 -11.61 -18.82 -3.10
CA ALA A 200 -12.00 -20.22 -3.17
C ALA A 200 -13.52 -20.44 -2.94
N THR A 201 -14.13 -19.64 -2.07
CA THR A 201 -15.57 -19.72 -1.78
C THR A 201 -16.41 -19.19 -2.95
N GLU A 202 -15.96 -18.12 -3.61
CA GLU A 202 -16.61 -17.58 -4.80
C GLU A 202 -16.48 -18.54 -5.99
N GLU A 203 -15.31 -19.15 -6.21
CA GLU A 203 -15.10 -20.18 -7.23
C GLU A 203 -16.05 -21.36 -7.00
N MET A 204 -16.18 -21.83 -5.76
CA MET A 204 -17.13 -22.88 -5.39
C MET A 204 -18.59 -22.46 -5.68
N GLY A 205 -18.97 -21.21 -5.41
CA GLY A 205 -20.30 -20.69 -5.74
C GLY A 205 -20.58 -20.67 -7.24
N SER A 206 -19.56 -20.30 -8.04
CA SER A 206 -19.63 -20.31 -9.50
C SER A 206 -19.84 -21.72 -10.05
N GLU A 207 -19.08 -22.71 -9.56
CA GLU A 207 -19.22 -24.11 -9.94
C GLU A 207 -20.60 -24.70 -9.59
N LEU A 208 -21.13 -24.32 -8.43
CA LEU A 208 -22.48 -24.71 -8.00
C LEU A 208 -23.60 -23.96 -8.74
N LYS A 209 -23.26 -22.96 -9.57
CA LYS A 209 -24.21 -22.07 -10.25
C LYS A 209 -25.23 -21.44 -9.29
N VAL A 210 -24.78 -21.12 -8.08
CA VAL A 210 -25.58 -20.41 -7.09
C VAL A 210 -25.37 -18.91 -7.21
N ASN A 211 -26.17 -18.15 -6.47
CA ASN A 211 -26.08 -16.69 -6.44
C ASN A 211 -24.70 -16.23 -5.93
N LEU A 212 -24.39 -14.95 -6.16
CA LEU A 212 -23.16 -14.32 -5.69
C LEU A 212 -22.98 -14.50 -4.18
N PHE A 213 -21.77 -14.88 -3.78
CA PHE A 213 -21.35 -14.97 -2.38
C PHE A 213 -21.64 -13.64 -1.66
N GLN A 214 -22.18 -13.72 -0.44
CA GLN A 214 -22.66 -12.55 0.30
C GLN A 214 -21.78 -12.25 1.52
N ASP A 215 -21.60 -13.23 2.41
CA ASP A 215 -20.90 -13.07 3.69
C ASP A 215 -20.23 -14.38 4.11
N MET A 216 -19.06 -14.29 4.74
CA MET A 216 -18.40 -15.38 5.45
C MET A 216 -18.25 -15.03 6.92
N PHE A 217 -18.60 -15.96 7.80
CA PHE A 217 -18.41 -15.85 9.24
C PHE A 217 -17.48 -16.95 9.71
N ILE A 218 -16.40 -16.57 10.40
CA ILE A 218 -15.45 -17.49 11.01
C ILE A 218 -15.56 -17.32 12.52
N GLU A 219 -16.22 -18.27 13.18
CA GLU A 219 -16.43 -18.26 14.62
C GLU A 219 -15.38 -19.11 15.35
N TYR A 220 -14.71 -18.48 16.30
CA TYR A 220 -13.89 -19.11 17.32
C TYR A 220 -14.65 -19.08 18.65
N GLY A 221 -14.19 -19.85 19.64
CA GLY A 221 -14.88 -19.94 20.94
C GLY A 221 -15.13 -18.61 21.66
N LYS A 222 -14.37 -17.55 21.34
CA LYS A 222 -14.61 -16.19 21.84
C LYS A 222 -14.68 -15.12 20.75
N ALA A 223 -14.05 -15.30 19.60
CA ALA A 223 -13.95 -14.27 18.57
C ALA A 223 -14.75 -14.64 17.33
N VAL A 224 -15.20 -13.65 16.57
CA VAL A 224 -15.78 -13.84 15.25
C VAL A 224 -15.12 -12.91 14.25
N ILE A 225 -14.87 -13.43 13.06
CA ILE A 225 -14.43 -12.66 11.89
C ILE A 225 -15.57 -12.68 10.89
N MET A 226 -16.11 -11.51 10.55
CA MET A 226 -17.12 -11.34 9.51
C MET A 226 -16.45 -10.74 8.28
N CYS A 227 -16.61 -11.36 7.13
CA CYS A 227 -16.00 -10.91 5.87
C CYS A 227 -17.07 -10.81 4.78
N ARG A 228 -16.98 -9.79 3.93
CA ARG A 228 -17.85 -9.60 2.77
C ARG A 228 -17.09 -8.96 1.61
N PRO A 229 -17.33 -9.37 0.36
CA PRO A 229 -16.85 -8.65 -0.81
C PRO A 229 -17.41 -7.23 -0.87
N VAL A 230 -16.55 -6.24 -1.11
CA VAL A 230 -16.92 -4.84 -1.32
C VAL A 230 -16.24 -4.36 -2.60
N GLY A 231 -17.01 -4.28 -3.69
CA GLY A 231 -16.47 -4.06 -5.03
C GLY A 231 -15.36 -5.05 -5.39
N ASP A 232 -14.18 -4.54 -5.74
CA ASP A 232 -12.99 -5.34 -6.07
C ASP A 232 -12.12 -5.63 -4.83
N ALA A 233 -12.64 -5.42 -3.63
CA ALA A 233 -11.98 -5.71 -2.36
C ALA A 233 -12.84 -6.61 -1.45
N ILE A 234 -12.31 -6.89 -0.26
CA ILE A 234 -12.92 -7.66 0.81
C ILE A 234 -12.86 -6.80 2.07
N ALA A 235 -14.00 -6.51 2.68
CA ALA A 235 -14.03 -5.91 4.00
C ALA A 235 -14.19 -7.00 5.07
N ALA A 236 -13.41 -6.88 6.13
CA ALA A 236 -13.40 -7.78 7.26
C ALA A 236 -13.55 -7.01 8.58
N VAL A 237 -14.37 -7.56 9.47
CA VAL A 237 -14.60 -7.05 10.82
C VAL A 237 -14.15 -8.13 11.80
N ILE A 238 -13.28 -7.74 12.73
CA ILE A 238 -12.78 -8.59 13.79
C ILE A 238 -13.48 -8.20 15.09
N ALA A 239 -14.12 -9.19 15.72
CA ALA A 239 -14.82 -9.01 16.97
C ALA A 239 -14.35 -10.06 17.99
N PRO A 240 -13.72 -9.66 19.11
CA PRO A 240 -13.18 -10.59 20.11
C PRO A 240 -14.25 -11.20 21.03
N ASP A 241 -15.53 -10.91 20.76
CA ASP A 241 -16.69 -11.41 21.51
C ASP A 241 -17.80 -11.86 20.53
N ALA A 242 -17.84 -13.17 20.28
CA ALA A 242 -18.80 -13.81 19.38
C ALA A 242 -20.25 -13.66 19.86
N SER A 243 -20.51 -13.36 21.14
CA SER A 243 -21.87 -13.12 21.64
C SER A 243 -22.54 -11.89 21.01
N LYS A 244 -21.74 -10.99 20.43
CA LYS A 244 -22.21 -9.77 19.76
C LYS A 244 -22.48 -9.93 18.27
N LEU A 245 -22.29 -11.13 17.71
CA LEU A 245 -22.45 -11.41 16.29
C LEU A 245 -23.77 -10.90 15.70
N GLY A 246 -24.89 -11.11 16.40
CA GLY A 246 -26.20 -10.66 15.93
C GLY A 246 -26.30 -9.15 15.76
N ILE A 247 -25.74 -8.38 16.69
CA ILE A 247 -25.73 -6.91 16.64
C ILE A 247 -24.74 -6.43 15.57
N ILE A 248 -23.56 -7.05 15.50
CA ILE A 248 -22.53 -6.75 14.49
C ILE A 248 -23.15 -6.93 13.10
N ARG A 249 -23.65 -8.13 12.78
CA ARG A 249 -24.26 -8.45 11.47
C ARG A 249 -25.37 -7.47 11.07
N HIS A 250 -26.22 -7.07 12.02
CA HIS A 250 -27.30 -6.13 11.75
C HIS A 250 -26.79 -4.72 11.46
N LYS A 251 -25.86 -4.21 12.28
CA LYS A 251 -25.39 -2.82 12.21
C LYS A 251 -24.36 -2.59 11.11
N THR A 252 -23.57 -3.59 10.76
CA THR A 252 -22.55 -3.48 9.71
C THR A 252 -23.16 -3.38 8.31
N LYS A 253 -24.36 -3.94 8.08
CA LYS A 253 -24.98 -4.06 6.74
C LYS A 253 -24.89 -2.77 5.90
N LYS A 254 -25.38 -1.63 6.43
CA LYS A 254 -25.40 -0.36 5.70
C LYS A 254 -23.99 0.16 5.36
N TYR A 255 -23.02 -0.07 6.25
CA TYR A 255 -21.65 0.40 6.06
C TYR A 255 -20.93 -0.41 5.00
N PHE A 256 -21.18 -1.72 4.94
CA PHE A 256 -20.66 -2.54 3.85
C PHE A 256 -21.30 -2.17 2.49
N GLU A 257 -22.57 -1.78 2.47
CA GLU A 257 -23.20 -1.22 1.25
C GLU A 257 -22.55 0.11 0.83
N GLU A 258 -22.16 0.96 1.78
CA GLU A 258 -21.36 2.17 1.52
C GLU A 258 -19.96 1.81 0.97
N LEU A 259 -19.27 0.82 1.55
CA LEU A 259 -17.94 0.40 1.10
C LEU A 259 -17.94 -0.19 -0.32
N VAL A 260 -19.02 -0.83 -0.77
CA VAL A 260 -19.16 -1.33 -2.16
C VAL A 260 -19.11 -0.19 -3.19
N LEU A 261 -19.41 1.05 -2.80
CA LEU A 261 -19.34 2.20 -3.69
C LEU A 261 -17.97 2.88 -3.70
N LEU A 262 -17.10 2.53 -2.75
CA LEU A 262 -15.80 3.16 -2.51
C LEU A 262 -14.61 2.29 -2.97
N PHE A 263 -14.85 0.99 -3.18
CA PHE A 263 -13.92 -0.04 -3.62
C PHE A 263 -14.57 -0.87 -4.73
#